data_AF-A0A3S7KK34-F1
#
_entry.id   AF-A0A3S7KK34-F1
#
_cell.length_a   1.000
_cell.length_b   1.000
_cell.length_c   1.000
_cell.angle_alpha   90.00
_cell.angle_beta   90.00
_cell.angle_gamma   90.00
#
_symmetry.space_group_name_H-M   'P 1'
#
loop_
_entity.id
_entity.type
_entity.pdbx_description
1 polymer ?
#
loop_
_entity_poly.entity_id
_entity_poly.type
_entity_poly.pdbx_seq_one_letter_code
_entity_poly.pdbx_strand_id
1 'polypeptide(L)'
;MAWQKISDQPDQRFLGPFRIEFWRIHEGRVFHQGRLLRKADAASFEFIPAHFFIGRDAHAVYHAWTRQTSIDRDSFRQCGEYWLDDHAVYFEYETSLKSLAGADCTTFRDLGGGYGADDQGGWYCGRRMKHCLRGDLLQGVAEDPLYAVDDSNVYCDGKPLPGVDRARWQLLDGCFSGDGSRVYYLERKLPRVDAATWRWLEGSWSRDATQLFTMHLVEKDAGVRALHGFE
;
A
#
# COMPACT_ATOMS: atom_id res chain seq x y z
N MET A 1 10.97 12.99 -4.32
CA MET A 1 12.39 12.62 -4.60
C MET A 1 12.83 13.24 -5.92
N ALA A 2 14.13 13.34 -6.20
CA ALA A 2 14.64 14.03 -7.38
C ALA A 2 14.96 13.07 -8.53
N TRP A 3 14.58 13.45 -9.75
CA TRP A 3 15.01 12.81 -11.00
C TRP A 3 16.52 12.99 -11.18
N GLN A 4 17.18 11.95 -11.69
CA GLN A 4 18.60 11.95 -12.00
C GLN A 4 18.81 11.57 -13.44
N LYS A 5 19.66 12.32 -14.16
CA LYS A 5 20.08 11.92 -15.50
C LYS A 5 20.97 10.70 -15.42
N ILE A 6 20.69 9.71 -16.26
CA ILE A 6 21.52 8.49 -16.33
C ILE A 6 22.88 8.78 -16.97
N SER A 7 22.97 9.79 -17.84
CA SER A 7 24.23 10.26 -18.46
C SER A 7 25.25 10.76 -17.44
N ASP A 8 24.77 11.23 -16.29
CA ASP A 8 25.59 11.82 -15.23
C ASP A 8 26.08 10.75 -14.24
N GLN A 9 25.57 9.51 -14.37
CA GLN A 9 25.99 8.39 -13.54
C GLN A 9 27.31 7.78 -14.04
N PRO A 10 28.12 7.20 -13.15
CA PRO A 10 29.31 6.44 -13.54
C PRO A 10 28.98 5.34 -14.55
N ASP A 11 29.80 5.23 -15.61
CA ASP A 11 29.58 4.33 -16.74
C ASP A 11 28.20 4.45 -17.41
N GLN A 12 27.50 5.58 -17.20
CA GLN A 12 26.13 5.83 -17.65
C GLN A 12 25.14 4.72 -17.26
N ARG A 13 25.27 4.19 -16.04
CA ARG A 13 24.40 3.13 -15.52
C ARG A 13 24.00 3.39 -14.09
N PHE A 14 22.93 2.73 -13.69
CA PHE A 14 22.43 2.72 -12.33
C PHE A 14 22.35 1.28 -11.81
N LEU A 15 23.03 1.03 -10.69
CA LEU A 15 23.02 -0.23 -9.96
C LEU A 15 22.12 -0.06 -8.72
N GLY A 16 21.05 -0.84 -8.65
CA GLY A 16 20.16 -0.89 -7.49
C GLY A 16 20.60 -1.91 -6.44
N PRO A 17 19.68 -2.32 -5.55
CA PRO A 17 19.91 -3.37 -4.56
C PRO A 17 20.49 -4.63 -5.19
N PHE A 18 21.35 -5.32 -4.43
CA PHE A 18 22.05 -6.53 -4.86
C PHE A 18 22.89 -6.37 -6.13
N ARG A 19 23.32 -5.14 -6.46
CA ARG A 19 24.09 -4.78 -7.66
C ARG A 19 23.38 -5.13 -8.97
N ILE A 20 22.06 -5.17 -8.96
CA ILE A 20 21.25 -5.33 -10.17
C ILE A 20 21.37 -4.05 -11.00
N GLU A 21 21.82 -4.18 -12.26
CA GLU A 21 21.82 -3.07 -13.21
C GLU A 21 20.40 -2.83 -13.72
N PHE A 22 19.78 -1.74 -13.28
CA PHE A 22 18.41 -1.42 -13.66
C PHE A 22 18.37 -0.54 -14.91
N TRP A 23 19.19 0.51 -14.98
CA TRP A 23 19.22 1.43 -16.10
C TRP A 23 20.63 1.55 -16.65
N ARG A 24 20.76 1.66 -17.97
CA ARG A 24 22.04 1.93 -18.64
C ARG A 24 21.81 2.66 -19.96
N ILE A 25 22.70 3.60 -20.28
CA ILE A 25 22.96 4.02 -21.66
C ILE A 25 24.19 3.27 -22.17
N HIS A 26 24.04 2.67 -23.35
CA HIS A 26 25.16 2.06 -24.07
C HIS A 26 25.02 2.35 -25.55
N GLU A 27 26.07 2.92 -26.16
CA GLU A 27 26.07 3.34 -27.58
C GLU A 27 24.88 4.24 -27.93
N GLY A 28 24.56 5.20 -27.06
CA GLY A 28 23.44 6.13 -27.26
C GLY A 28 22.04 5.49 -27.18
N ARG A 29 21.93 4.27 -26.65
CA ARG A 29 20.67 3.54 -26.48
C ARG A 29 20.38 3.28 -25.01
N VAL A 30 19.12 3.39 -24.61
CA VAL A 30 18.69 3.15 -23.23
C VAL A 30 18.24 1.70 -23.04
N PHE A 31 18.66 1.10 -21.94
CA PHE A 31 18.30 -0.25 -21.53
C PHE A 31 17.74 -0.27 -20.11
N HIS A 32 16.72 -1.09 -19.89
CA HIS A 32 16.25 -1.48 -18.57
C HIS A 32 16.54 -2.97 -18.34
N GLN A 33 17.36 -3.32 -17.35
CA GLN A 33 17.76 -4.71 -17.06
C GLN A 33 18.20 -5.48 -18.34
N GLY A 34 19.00 -4.83 -19.18
CA GLY A 34 19.49 -5.38 -20.46
C GLY A 34 18.49 -5.39 -21.61
N ARG A 35 17.23 -4.99 -21.41
CA ARG A 35 16.22 -4.86 -22.48
C ARG A 35 16.22 -3.45 -23.06
N LEU A 36 16.32 -3.37 -24.39
CA LEU A 36 16.37 -2.11 -25.14
C LEU A 36 15.02 -1.36 -25.13
N LEU A 37 15.05 -0.07 -24.79
CA LEU A 37 13.95 0.87 -24.98
C LEU A 37 14.08 1.53 -26.36
N ARG A 38 13.44 0.94 -27.39
CA ARG A 38 13.64 1.34 -28.80
C ARG A 38 13.33 2.81 -29.12
N LYS A 39 12.48 3.48 -28.34
CA LYS A 39 12.04 4.85 -28.58
C LYS A 39 12.58 5.85 -27.56
N ALA A 40 13.42 5.41 -26.64
CA ALA A 40 13.95 6.28 -25.60
C ALA A 40 15.00 7.22 -26.15
N ASP A 41 14.89 8.50 -25.78
CA ASP A 41 15.95 9.48 -26.01
C ASP A 41 16.99 9.37 -24.89
N ALA A 42 18.16 8.84 -25.24
CA ALA A 42 19.27 8.67 -24.30
C ALA A 42 19.82 10.01 -23.78
N ALA A 43 19.77 11.09 -24.56
CA ALA A 43 20.35 12.38 -24.16
C ALA A 43 19.59 13.05 -23.00
N SER A 44 18.29 12.77 -22.88
CA SER A 44 17.41 13.33 -21.87
C SER A 44 16.92 12.32 -20.84
N PHE A 45 17.44 11.08 -20.85
CA PHE A 45 16.92 10.01 -20.00
C PHE A 45 17.23 10.23 -18.52
N GLU A 46 16.18 10.21 -17.71
CA GLU A 46 16.19 10.40 -16.27
C GLU A 46 15.51 9.21 -15.56
N PHE A 47 15.91 8.95 -14.32
CA PHE A 47 15.29 7.94 -13.46
C PHE A 47 15.23 8.44 -12.01
N ILE A 48 14.46 7.75 -11.16
CA ILE A 48 14.47 8.00 -9.71
C ILE A 48 15.08 6.79 -9.01
N PRO A 49 16.18 6.94 -8.24
CA PRO A 49 16.83 5.81 -7.58
C PRO A 49 15.96 5.04 -6.61
N ALA A 50 14.91 5.61 -6.03
CA ALA A 50 13.99 4.87 -5.17
C ALA A 50 12.94 4.06 -5.93
N HIS A 51 12.78 4.30 -7.24
CA HIS A 51 11.76 3.73 -8.11
C HIS A 51 12.43 3.10 -9.33
N PHE A 52 13.05 1.94 -9.11
CA PHE A 52 13.99 1.33 -10.07
C PHE A 52 13.36 0.95 -11.43
N PHE A 53 12.04 0.89 -11.51
CA PHE A 53 11.31 0.59 -12.73
C PHE A 53 10.80 1.84 -13.45
N ILE A 54 10.83 3.03 -12.84
CA ILE A 54 10.31 4.24 -13.45
C ILE A 54 11.46 5.11 -13.98
N GLY A 55 11.39 5.38 -15.28
CA GLY A 55 12.30 6.28 -16.00
C GLY A 55 11.52 7.19 -16.93
N ARG A 56 12.14 8.24 -17.42
CA ARG A 56 11.52 9.17 -18.37
C ARG A 56 12.56 9.82 -19.26
N ASP A 57 12.17 10.25 -20.45
CA ASP A 57 12.99 11.12 -21.31
C ASP A 57 12.24 12.43 -21.59
N ALA A 58 12.67 13.20 -22.58
CA ALA A 58 12.01 14.43 -23.01
C ALA A 58 10.61 14.23 -23.63
N HIS A 59 10.18 12.99 -23.88
CA HIS A 59 8.99 12.68 -24.68
C HIS A 59 8.03 11.68 -24.04
N ALA A 60 8.48 10.89 -23.07
CA ALA A 60 7.69 9.83 -22.49
C ALA A 60 8.15 9.40 -21.10
N VAL A 61 7.21 8.80 -20.37
CA VAL A 61 7.49 7.99 -19.19
C VAL A 61 7.64 6.52 -19.61
N TYR A 62 8.50 5.80 -18.92
CA TYR A 62 8.76 4.38 -19.09
C TYR A 62 8.58 3.67 -17.75
N HIS A 63 7.97 2.51 -17.81
CA HIS A 63 8.00 1.54 -16.72
C HIS A 63 8.72 0.29 -17.23
N ALA A 64 9.85 -0.04 -16.63
CA ALA A 64 10.81 -0.99 -17.15
C ALA A 64 11.21 -0.64 -18.61
N TRP A 65 11.21 -1.63 -19.50
CA TRP A 65 11.40 -1.47 -20.94
C TRP A 65 10.15 -1.02 -21.71
N THR A 66 9.04 -0.70 -21.02
CA THR A 66 7.76 -0.37 -21.66
C THR A 66 7.50 1.13 -21.64
N ARG A 67 7.30 1.72 -22.82
CA ARG A 67 6.86 3.11 -22.97
C ARG A 67 5.40 3.25 -22.53
N GLN A 68 5.14 4.16 -21.61
CA GLN A 68 3.79 4.45 -21.14
C GLN A 68 3.16 5.52 -22.03
N THR A 69 2.28 5.10 -22.94
CA THR A 69 1.74 6.00 -23.98
C THR A 69 0.55 6.84 -23.51
N SER A 70 -0.09 6.45 -22.41
CA SER A 70 -1.25 7.16 -21.84
C SER A 70 -0.88 8.16 -20.76
N ILE A 71 0.38 8.16 -20.29
CA ILE A 71 0.85 9.07 -19.24
C ILE A 71 1.23 10.39 -19.89
N ASP A 72 0.66 11.49 -19.39
CA ASP A 72 1.17 12.82 -19.71
C ASP A 72 2.52 13.01 -19.03
N ARG A 73 3.57 13.04 -19.85
CA ARG A 73 4.95 13.12 -19.39
C ARG A 73 5.24 14.42 -18.65
N ASP A 74 4.66 15.54 -19.05
CA ASP A 74 5.09 16.85 -18.53
C ASP A 74 4.54 17.10 -17.13
N SER A 75 3.34 16.60 -16.84
CA SER A 75 2.69 16.69 -15.53
C SER A 75 2.97 15.49 -14.60
N PHE A 76 3.60 14.42 -15.12
CA PHE A 76 3.89 13.20 -14.35
C PHE A 76 4.80 13.45 -13.14
N ARG A 77 4.26 13.18 -11.95
CA ARG A 77 4.89 13.43 -10.66
C ARG A 77 4.53 12.36 -9.63
N GLN A 78 5.40 12.22 -8.63
CA GLN A 78 5.15 11.34 -7.49
C GLN A 78 4.20 12.03 -6.49
N CYS A 79 3.25 11.27 -5.94
CA CYS A 79 2.37 11.66 -4.83
C CYS A 79 2.46 10.56 -3.76
N GLY A 80 3.43 10.66 -2.86
CA GLY A 80 3.66 9.62 -1.86
C GLY A 80 4.02 8.27 -2.50
N GLU A 81 3.27 7.21 -2.16
CA GLU A 81 3.38 5.88 -2.79
C GLU A 81 2.70 5.79 -4.17
N TYR A 82 1.94 6.82 -4.55
CA TYR A 82 1.22 6.93 -5.82
C TYR A 82 1.94 7.84 -6.81
N TRP A 83 1.44 7.87 -8.04
CA TRP A 83 1.87 8.78 -9.10
C TRP A 83 0.66 9.47 -9.71
N LEU A 84 0.87 10.68 -10.22
CA LEU A 84 -0.17 11.50 -10.84
C LEU A 84 0.35 12.08 -12.14
N ASP A 85 -0.52 12.25 -13.12
CA ASP A 85 -0.39 13.28 -14.14
C ASP A 85 -1.64 14.18 -14.09
N ASP A 86 -1.84 15.05 -15.09
CA ASP A 86 -3.00 15.95 -15.13
C ASP A 86 -4.31 15.25 -15.55
N HIS A 87 -4.29 13.94 -15.75
CA HIS A 87 -5.45 13.17 -16.24
C HIS A 87 -5.80 11.96 -15.37
N ALA A 88 -4.83 11.39 -14.66
CA ALA A 88 -5.00 10.13 -13.95
C ALA A 88 -4.08 9.98 -12.75
N VAL A 89 -4.51 9.09 -11.86
CA VAL A 89 -3.73 8.56 -10.75
C VAL A 89 -3.20 7.18 -11.13
N TYR A 90 -1.97 6.87 -10.75
CA TYR A 90 -1.33 5.60 -11.00
C TYR A 90 -0.75 5.01 -9.72
N PHE A 91 -0.69 3.68 -9.68
CA PHE A 91 -0.02 2.95 -8.63
C PHE A 91 0.94 1.94 -9.24
N GLU A 92 2.16 1.90 -8.70
CA GLU A 92 3.16 0.90 -9.07
C GLU A 92 2.95 -0.34 -8.20
N TYR A 93 2.59 -1.46 -8.82
CA TYR A 93 2.45 -2.76 -8.15
C TYR A 93 3.24 -3.81 -8.90
N GLU A 94 4.19 -4.42 -8.18
CA GLU A 94 5.13 -5.42 -8.68
C GLU A 94 5.88 -4.96 -9.94
N THR A 95 5.39 -5.36 -11.11
CA THR A 95 6.02 -5.11 -12.41
C THR A 95 5.14 -4.26 -13.32
N SER A 96 4.20 -3.51 -12.76
CA SER A 96 3.29 -2.66 -13.53
C SER A 96 3.00 -1.33 -12.84
N LEU A 97 2.99 -0.26 -13.64
CA LEU A 97 2.41 1.04 -13.30
C LEU A 97 1.04 1.11 -13.95
N LYS A 98 -0.04 1.16 -13.16
CA LYS A 98 -1.42 1.10 -13.65
C LYS A 98 -2.22 2.32 -13.24
N SER A 99 -3.05 2.82 -14.14
CA SER A 99 -4.01 3.88 -13.84
C SER A 99 -5.14 3.36 -12.94
N LEU A 100 -5.56 4.17 -11.97
CA LEU A 100 -6.68 3.90 -11.09
C LEU A 100 -7.96 4.41 -11.74
N ALA A 101 -8.80 3.49 -12.23
CA ALA A 101 -10.06 3.85 -12.84
C ALA A 101 -10.97 4.62 -11.86
N GLY A 102 -11.43 5.80 -12.27
CA GLY A 102 -12.34 6.65 -11.49
C GLY A 102 -11.67 7.45 -10.37
N ALA A 103 -10.34 7.41 -10.24
CA ALA A 103 -9.63 8.30 -9.31
C ALA A 103 -9.48 9.70 -9.91
N ASP A 104 -9.68 10.73 -9.08
CA ASP A 104 -9.53 12.14 -9.43
C ASP A 104 -8.14 12.64 -9.05
N CYS A 105 -7.28 12.86 -10.04
CA CYS A 105 -5.90 13.32 -9.85
C CYS A 105 -5.79 14.74 -9.28
N THR A 106 -6.86 15.53 -9.28
CA THR A 106 -6.85 16.91 -8.78
C THR A 106 -6.99 16.96 -7.26
N THR A 107 -7.69 15.99 -6.66
CA THR A 107 -7.96 15.91 -5.22
C THR A 107 -7.28 14.71 -4.56
N PHE A 108 -6.59 13.86 -5.33
CA PHE A 108 -5.93 12.67 -4.79
C PHE A 108 -4.83 13.00 -3.79
N ARG A 109 -4.81 12.24 -2.69
CA ARG A 109 -3.86 12.33 -1.59
C ARG A 109 -3.35 10.94 -1.27
N ASP A 110 -2.05 10.83 -1.08
CA ASP A 110 -1.45 9.69 -0.38
C ASP A 110 -1.72 9.83 1.12
N LEU A 111 -2.17 8.73 1.74
CA LEU A 111 -2.44 8.63 3.17
C LEU A 111 -1.41 7.73 3.89
N GLY A 112 -0.47 7.15 3.15
CA GLY A 112 0.55 6.22 3.64
C GLY A 112 0.03 4.81 3.89
N GLY A 113 0.95 3.85 4.06
CA GLY A 113 0.61 2.45 4.31
C GLY A 113 -0.12 1.78 3.14
N GLY A 114 0.06 2.30 1.93
CA GLY A 114 -0.67 1.91 0.72
C GLY A 114 -2.04 2.56 0.57
N TYR A 115 -2.53 3.35 1.54
CA TYR A 115 -3.80 4.06 1.40
C TYR A 115 -3.66 5.34 0.59
N GLY A 116 -4.63 5.57 -0.29
CA GLY A 116 -4.79 6.83 -0.99
C GLY A 116 -6.26 7.18 -1.12
N ALA A 117 -6.58 8.46 -1.30
CA ALA A 117 -7.96 8.91 -1.40
C ALA A 117 -8.10 10.17 -2.25
N ASP A 118 -9.22 10.30 -2.95
CA ASP A 118 -9.72 11.55 -3.50
C ASP A 118 -11.04 11.92 -2.81
N ASP A 119 -11.74 12.94 -3.26
CA ASP A 119 -13.01 13.35 -2.62
C ASP A 119 -14.11 12.27 -2.71
N GLN A 120 -14.04 11.37 -3.69
CA GLN A 120 -15.09 10.40 -4.05
C GLN A 120 -14.81 8.98 -3.53
N GLY A 121 -13.61 8.70 -3.03
CA GLY A 121 -13.27 7.34 -2.63
C GLY A 121 -11.91 7.13 -1.98
N GLY A 122 -11.77 5.93 -1.44
CA GLY A 122 -10.50 5.39 -0.97
C GLY A 122 -9.96 4.29 -1.88
N TRP A 123 -8.64 4.15 -1.87
CA TRP A 123 -7.86 3.10 -2.51
C TRP A 123 -6.86 2.51 -1.52
N TYR A 124 -6.59 1.22 -1.70
CA TYR A 124 -5.56 0.49 -0.97
C TYR A 124 -4.68 -0.27 -1.95
N CYS A 125 -3.39 0.06 -1.99
CA CYS A 125 -2.41 -0.47 -2.94
C CYS A 125 -2.93 -0.45 -4.39
N GLY A 126 -3.49 0.69 -4.80
CA GLY A 126 -4.06 0.88 -6.14
C GLY A 126 -5.45 0.26 -6.38
N ARG A 127 -6.04 -0.45 -5.41
CA ARG A 127 -7.38 -1.05 -5.53
C ARG A 127 -8.46 -0.18 -4.89
N ARG A 128 -9.55 0.09 -5.62
CA ARG A 128 -10.70 0.85 -5.10
C ARG A 128 -11.35 0.14 -3.89
N MET A 129 -11.45 0.84 -2.77
CA MET A 129 -12.11 0.38 -1.54
C MET A 129 -13.63 0.61 -1.64
N LYS A 130 -14.38 -0.40 -2.10
CA LYS A 130 -15.81 -0.28 -2.44
C LYS A 130 -16.71 0.34 -1.35
N HIS A 131 -16.34 0.20 -0.08
CA HIS A 131 -17.12 0.71 1.05
C HIS A 131 -16.72 2.13 1.49
N CYS A 132 -15.61 2.67 0.99
CA CYS A 132 -15.21 4.04 1.21
C CYS A 132 -15.78 4.93 0.10
N LEU A 133 -16.87 5.63 0.39
CA LEU A 133 -17.58 6.52 -0.53
C LEU A 133 -17.24 8.00 -0.33
N ARG A 134 -16.57 8.33 0.77
CA ARG A 134 -16.18 9.69 1.18
C ARG A 134 -14.68 9.70 1.46
N GLY A 135 -13.89 9.72 0.40
CA GLY A 135 -12.44 9.68 0.53
C GLY A 135 -11.85 10.98 1.08
N ASP A 136 -12.59 12.09 0.99
CA ASP A 136 -12.29 13.35 1.68
C ASP A 136 -12.14 13.15 3.20
N LEU A 137 -12.95 12.26 3.77
CA LEU A 137 -12.96 11.92 5.20
C LEU A 137 -11.99 10.80 5.58
N LEU A 138 -11.40 10.09 4.62
CA LEU A 138 -10.49 8.99 4.89
C LEU A 138 -9.15 9.51 5.43
N GLN A 139 -8.67 8.90 6.51
CA GLN A 139 -7.41 9.22 7.17
C GLN A 139 -6.63 7.93 7.46
N GLY A 140 -5.32 7.95 7.24
CA GLY A 140 -4.44 6.88 7.72
C GLY A 140 -4.29 6.92 9.24
N VAL A 141 -4.06 5.77 9.85
CA VAL A 141 -3.74 5.65 11.29
C VAL A 141 -2.22 5.66 11.45
N ALA A 142 -1.68 6.67 12.12
CA ALA A 142 -0.23 6.86 12.20
C ALA A 142 0.46 5.78 13.05
N GLU A 143 -0.23 5.30 14.08
CA GLU A 143 0.25 4.28 15.02
C GLU A 143 0.36 2.89 14.36
N ASP A 144 -0.49 2.62 13.37
CA ASP A 144 -0.46 1.38 12.59
C ASP A 144 -0.91 1.65 11.15
N PRO A 145 0.05 1.80 10.20
CA PRO A 145 -0.23 2.10 8.79
C PRO A 145 -1.07 1.04 8.07
N LEU A 146 -1.32 -0.12 8.68
CA LEU A 146 -2.25 -1.10 8.14
C LEU A 146 -3.71 -0.60 8.19
N TYR A 147 -3.99 0.35 9.07
CA TYR A 147 -5.33 0.87 9.30
C TYR A 147 -5.56 2.25 8.68
N ALA A 148 -6.79 2.45 8.22
CA ALA A 148 -7.33 3.75 7.84
C ALA A 148 -8.75 3.89 8.39
N VAL A 149 -9.23 5.10 8.54
CA VAL A 149 -10.52 5.40 9.16
C VAL A 149 -11.24 6.50 8.42
N ASP A 150 -12.55 6.38 8.29
CA ASP A 150 -13.43 7.50 7.93
C ASP A 150 -14.37 7.82 9.11
N ASP A 151 -15.46 8.54 8.86
CA ASP A 151 -16.43 8.92 9.89
C ASP A 151 -17.26 7.74 10.45
N SER A 152 -17.34 6.64 9.70
CA SER A 152 -18.26 5.53 9.97
C SER A 152 -17.57 4.18 10.05
N ASN A 153 -16.39 4.04 9.44
CA ASN A 153 -15.71 2.78 9.23
C ASN A 153 -14.26 2.85 9.70
N VAL A 154 -13.77 1.67 10.05
CA VAL A 154 -12.35 1.37 10.20
C VAL A 154 -11.99 0.36 9.14
N TYR A 155 -10.87 0.56 8.47
CA TYR A 155 -10.34 -0.32 7.44
C TYR A 155 -9.00 -0.91 7.90
N CYS A 156 -8.76 -2.16 7.57
CA CYS A 156 -7.50 -2.87 7.74
C CYS A 156 -7.15 -3.53 6.40
N ASP A 157 -5.96 -3.30 5.85
CA ASP A 157 -5.56 -3.82 4.53
C ASP A 157 -6.60 -3.49 3.42
N GLY A 158 -7.20 -2.28 3.51
CA GLY A 158 -8.26 -1.82 2.60
C GLY A 158 -9.65 -2.45 2.80
N LYS A 159 -9.83 -3.33 3.80
CA LYS A 159 -11.11 -4.01 4.08
C LYS A 159 -11.79 -3.41 5.32
N PRO A 160 -13.09 -3.12 5.30
CA PRO A 160 -13.79 -2.57 6.46
C PRO A 160 -13.93 -3.62 7.58
N LEU A 161 -13.77 -3.19 8.83
CA LEU A 161 -14.05 -3.99 10.02
C LEU A 161 -15.57 -4.17 10.18
N PRO A 162 -16.07 -5.43 10.21
CA PRO A 162 -17.50 -5.68 10.16
C PRO A 162 -18.23 -5.30 11.46
N GLY A 163 -19.03 -4.23 11.39
CA GLY A 163 -19.91 -3.78 12.47
C GLY A 163 -19.19 -3.06 13.60
N VAL A 164 -18.00 -2.53 13.34
CA VAL A 164 -17.22 -1.74 14.31
C VAL A 164 -17.98 -0.49 14.74
N ASP A 165 -17.95 -0.18 16.03
CA ASP A 165 -18.25 1.17 16.51
C ASP A 165 -17.01 2.05 16.33
N ARG A 166 -16.99 2.82 15.23
CA ARG A 166 -15.88 3.69 14.84
C ARG A 166 -15.50 4.70 15.94
N ALA A 167 -16.47 5.19 16.72
CA ALA A 167 -16.20 6.20 17.75
C ALA A 167 -15.50 5.61 18.98
N ARG A 168 -15.62 4.30 19.21
CA ARG A 168 -15.00 3.57 20.33
C ARG A 168 -13.82 2.71 19.91
N TRP A 169 -13.54 2.62 18.62
CA TRP A 169 -12.47 1.79 18.11
C TRP A 169 -11.10 2.29 18.59
N GLN A 170 -10.26 1.33 18.98
CA GLN A 170 -8.88 1.53 19.38
C GLN A 170 -8.02 0.35 18.95
N LEU A 171 -6.75 0.64 18.69
CA LEU A 171 -5.72 -0.40 18.56
C LEU A 171 -5.50 -1.08 19.91
N LEU A 172 -5.24 -2.39 19.85
CA LEU A 172 -4.84 -3.22 20.98
C LEU A 172 -3.47 -3.85 20.64
N ASP A 173 -2.89 -4.60 21.56
CA ASP A 173 -1.61 -5.28 21.33
C ASP A 173 -1.75 -6.45 20.32
N GLY A 174 -0.62 -6.87 19.74
CA GLY A 174 -0.55 -8.15 19.02
C GLY A 174 -1.36 -8.23 17.72
N CYS A 175 -1.48 -7.12 16.98
CA CYS A 175 -2.32 -7.00 15.77
C CYS A 175 -3.84 -7.09 16.06
N PHE A 176 -4.25 -6.95 17.31
CA PHE A 176 -5.65 -6.85 17.67
C PHE A 176 -6.13 -5.40 17.68
N SER A 177 -7.43 -5.22 17.48
CA SER A 177 -8.11 -3.94 17.70
C SER A 177 -9.52 -4.20 18.20
N GLY A 178 -10.21 -3.20 18.74
CA GLY A 178 -11.54 -3.41 19.28
C GLY A 178 -12.29 -2.13 19.57
N ASP A 179 -13.60 -2.26 19.80
CA ASP A 179 -14.52 -1.14 20.08
C ASP A 179 -15.19 -1.23 21.46
N GLY A 180 -14.66 -2.11 22.32
CA GLY A 180 -15.21 -2.43 23.65
C GLY A 180 -16.34 -3.47 23.64
N SER A 181 -16.94 -3.77 22.49
CA SER A 181 -17.94 -4.84 22.32
C SER A 181 -17.51 -5.93 21.35
N ARG A 182 -16.56 -5.62 20.48
CA ARG A 182 -15.97 -6.51 19.47
C ARG A 182 -14.47 -6.40 19.57
N VAL A 183 -13.82 -7.52 19.28
CA VAL A 183 -12.37 -7.61 19.12
C VAL A 183 -12.11 -8.18 17.72
N TYR A 184 -11.08 -7.66 17.07
CA TYR A 184 -10.64 -8.03 15.73
C TYR A 184 -9.18 -8.43 15.81
N TYR A 185 -8.80 -9.45 15.05
CA TYR A 185 -7.41 -9.70 14.67
C TYR A 185 -7.28 -9.29 13.21
N LEU A 186 -6.51 -8.23 12.95
CA LEU A 186 -6.50 -7.54 11.65
C LEU A 186 -7.94 -7.19 11.22
N GLU A 187 -8.36 -7.53 10.00
CA GLU A 187 -9.70 -7.23 9.51
C GLU A 187 -10.80 -8.16 10.07
N ARG A 188 -10.42 -9.22 10.81
CA ARG A 188 -11.30 -10.34 11.11
C ARG A 188 -11.79 -10.29 12.56
N LYS A 189 -13.11 -10.16 12.71
CA LYS A 189 -13.78 -10.18 14.02
C LYS A 189 -13.64 -11.54 14.70
N LEU A 190 -13.31 -11.54 16.00
CA LEU A 190 -13.32 -12.72 16.84
C LEU A 190 -14.76 -13.19 17.08
N PRO A 191 -15.07 -14.47 16.86
CA PRO A 191 -16.42 -14.99 17.01
C PRO A 191 -16.77 -15.18 18.49
N ARG A 192 -17.92 -14.64 18.93
CA ARG A 192 -18.48 -14.85 20.30
C ARG A 192 -17.53 -14.47 21.45
N VAL A 193 -16.59 -13.56 21.19
CA VAL A 193 -15.68 -13.04 22.22
C VAL A 193 -16.44 -12.30 23.30
N ASP A 194 -16.10 -12.55 24.56
CA ASP A 194 -16.45 -11.66 25.65
C ASP A 194 -15.40 -10.55 25.75
N ALA A 195 -15.69 -9.41 25.10
CA ALA A 195 -14.78 -8.28 25.03
C ALA A 195 -14.44 -7.68 26.41
N ALA A 196 -15.29 -7.87 27.43
CA ALA A 196 -15.04 -7.34 28.76
C ALA A 196 -13.95 -8.11 29.53
N THR A 197 -13.77 -9.39 29.22
CA THR A 197 -12.75 -10.25 29.84
C THR A 197 -11.62 -10.62 28.88
N TRP A 198 -11.67 -10.10 27.65
CA TRP A 198 -10.64 -10.36 26.65
C TRP A 198 -9.30 -9.75 27.04
N ARG A 199 -8.23 -10.51 26.80
CA ARG A 199 -6.84 -10.04 26.90
C ARG A 199 -5.96 -10.73 25.87
N TRP A 200 -5.01 -9.97 25.35
CA TRP A 200 -3.88 -10.51 24.59
C TRP A 200 -2.99 -11.37 25.50
N LEU A 201 -2.39 -12.41 24.94
CA LEU A 201 -1.44 -13.27 25.64
C LEU A 201 -0.03 -13.04 25.07
N GLU A 202 0.25 -13.61 23.90
CA GLU A 202 1.51 -13.45 23.18
C GLU A 202 1.31 -13.80 21.70
N GLY A 203 2.09 -13.17 20.82
CA GLY A 203 1.97 -13.39 19.38
C GLY A 203 0.53 -13.22 18.90
N SER A 204 -0.01 -14.25 18.25
CA SER A 204 -1.40 -14.31 17.77
C SER A 204 -2.39 -14.90 18.79
N TRP A 205 -1.95 -15.24 20.00
CA TRP A 205 -2.81 -15.81 21.03
C TRP A 205 -3.50 -14.73 21.85
N SER A 206 -4.80 -14.91 22.06
CA SER A 206 -5.58 -14.11 22.99
C SER A 206 -6.63 -14.98 23.66
N ARG A 207 -7.26 -14.49 24.72
CA ARG A 207 -8.33 -15.22 25.39
C ARG A 207 -9.34 -14.29 26.01
N ASP A 208 -10.54 -14.82 26.22
CA ASP A 208 -11.48 -14.28 27.19
C ASP A 208 -11.66 -15.26 28.37
N ALA A 209 -12.68 -15.06 29.21
CA ALA A 209 -12.98 -15.95 30.33
C ALA A 209 -13.34 -17.38 29.92
N THR A 210 -13.84 -17.59 28.70
CA THR A 210 -14.44 -18.85 28.23
C THR A 210 -13.76 -19.45 27.00
N GLN A 211 -13.02 -18.65 26.23
CA GLN A 211 -12.42 -19.05 24.95
C GLN A 211 -10.94 -18.67 24.87
N LEU A 212 -10.17 -19.58 24.29
CA LEU A 212 -8.83 -19.32 23.76
C LEU A 212 -8.96 -19.05 22.26
N PHE A 213 -8.22 -18.05 21.77
CA PHE A 213 -8.19 -17.70 20.36
C PHE A 213 -6.76 -17.74 19.83
N THR A 214 -6.63 -18.20 18.58
CA THR A 214 -5.43 -18.05 17.76
C THR A 214 -5.80 -17.20 16.55
N MET A 215 -5.17 -16.05 16.40
CA MET A 215 -5.59 -15.02 15.46
C MET A 215 -7.07 -14.65 15.71
N HIS A 216 -7.95 -14.90 14.74
CA HIS A 216 -9.39 -14.63 14.82
C HIS A 216 -10.24 -15.89 15.10
N LEU A 217 -9.61 -17.05 15.29
CA LEU A 217 -10.31 -18.34 15.42
C LEU A 217 -10.32 -18.79 16.87
N VAL A 218 -11.40 -19.45 17.28
CA VAL A 218 -11.44 -20.18 18.57
C VAL A 218 -10.55 -21.41 18.45
N GLU A 219 -9.62 -21.57 19.40
CA GLU A 219 -8.80 -22.77 19.52
C GLU A 219 -9.64 -23.92 20.07
N LYS A 220 -9.55 -25.07 19.39
CA LYS A 220 -10.34 -26.27 19.63
C LYS A 220 -9.50 -27.45 20.10
N ASP A 221 -8.18 -27.42 19.91
CA ASP A 221 -7.30 -28.46 20.40
C ASP A 221 -7.26 -28.46 21.93
N ALA A 222 -7.70 -29.56 22.54
CA ALA A 222 -7.80 -29.68 24.00
C ALA A 222 -6.43 -29.62 24.69
N GLY A 223 -5.36 -30.13 24.06
CA GLY A 223 -4.02 -30.08 24.60
C GLY A 223 -3.51 -28.64 24.68
N VAL A 224 -3.65 -27.89 23.60
CA VAL A 224 -3.29 -26.46 23.57
C VAL A 224 -4.14 -25.66 24.55
N ARG A 225 -5.46 -25.90 24.56
CA ARG A 225 -6.37 -25.27 25.53
C ARG A 225 -5.96 -25.51 26.98
N ALA A 226 -5.57 -26.74 27.32
CA ALA A 226 -5.10 -27.10 28.65
C ALA A 226 -3.82 -26.36 29.04
N LEU A 227 -2.87 -26.15 28.11
CA LEU A 227 -1.68 -25.34 28.35
C LEU A 227 -2.01 -23.89 28.74
N HIS A 228 -3.17 -23.39 28.30
CA HIS A 228 -3.67 -22.06 28.63
C HIS A 228 -4.76 -22.07 29.71
N GLY A 229 -4.90 -23.16 30.47
CA GLY A 229 -5.81 -23.24 31.62
C GLY A 229 -7.29 -23.25 31.24
N PHE A 230 -7.62 -23.85 30.09
CA PHE A 230 -8.98 -24.19 29.71
C PHE A 230 -9.19 -25.70 29.83
N GLU A 231 -10.35 -26.08 30.35
CA GLU A 231 -10.87 -27.45 30.26
C GLU A 231 -11.35 -27.79 28.83
#